data_AF-A0A4Y2AD38-F1
#
_entry.id   AF-A0A4Y2AD38-F1
#
_cell.length_a   1.000
_cell.length_b   1.000
_cell.length_c   1.000
_cell.angle_alpha   90.00
_cell.angle_beta   90.00
_cell.angle_gamma   90.00
#
_symmetry.space_group_name_H-M   'P 1'
#
loop_
_entity.id
_entity.type
_entity.pdbx_description
1 polymer ?
#
loop_
_entity_poly.entity_id
_entity_poly.type
_entity_poly.pdbx_seq_one_letter_code
_entity_poly.pdbx_strand_id
1 'polypeptide(L)'
;MEFSKINTCLRNVFVICSSFVFFKKEESLVFCSDIDGLLKLRIAHEPNEWRLFIDASKLSLKAVLLNNGNALPSIPVAHAVYMKETYHNLKQLLEIIKYSKYGWQICADLKVVSLLMGLQLGYTKYCCFLCLWDSRAISLHYIKRDWPQRASFKPGEMNVEQCTFDRTA
;
A
#
# COMPACT_ATOMS: atom_id res chain seq x y z
N MET A 1 12.64 8.46 11.78
CA MET A 1 12.49 9.36 10.61
C MET A 1 11.03 9.75 10.54
N GLU A 2 10.70 11.02 10.78
CA GLU A 2 9.34 11.46 11.12
C GLU A 2 8.36 11.31 9.94
N PHE A 3 7.50 10.29 9.99
CA PHE A 3 6.35 10.11 9.10
C PHE A 3 5.41 11.33 9.06
N SER A 4 5.45 12.19 10.09
CA SER A 4 4.70 13.46 10.12
C SER A 4 5.22 14.49 9.12
N LYS A 5 6.55 14.55 8.86
CA LYS A 5 7.15 15.48 7.87
C LYS A 5 6.82 15.08 6.43
N ILE A 6 6.69 13.78 6.16
CA ILE A 6 6.22 13.26 4.87
C ILE A 6 4.79 13.75 4.59
N ASN A 7 3.92 13.79 5.60
CA ASN A 7 2.52 14.15 5.43
C ASN A 7 2.28 15.62 5.05
N THR A 8 3.04 16.55 5.62
CA THR A 8 2.97 17.98 5.28
C THR A 8 3.62 18.28 3.93
N CYS A 9 4.73 17.60 3.63
CA CYS A 9 5.40 17.74 2.33
C CYS A 9 4.54 17.19 1.19
N LEU A 10 3.87 16.04 1.36
CA LEU A 10 2.98 15.45 0.34
C LEU A 10 1.75 16.31 0.01
N ARG A 11 1.19 17.02 0.99
CA ARG A 11 0.10 17.99 0.73
C ARG A 11 0.58 19.14 -0.15
N ASN A 12 1.76 19.69 0.13
CA ASN A 12 2.30 20.81 -0.65
C ASN A 12 2.86 20.37 -2.01
N VAL A 13 3.47 19.19 -2.12
CA VAL A 13 3.99 18.66 -3.38
C VAL A 13 2.86 18.40 -4.37
N PHE A 14 1.72 17.82 -3.96
CA PHE A 14 0.59 17.63 -4.88
C PHE A 14 -0.14 18.93 -5.24
N VAL A 15 -0.17 19.93 -4.34
CA VAL A 15 -0.80 21.23 -4.62
C VAL A 15 0.03 22.08 -5.60
N ILE A 16 1.36 21.91 -5.63
CA ILE A 16 2.24 22.61 -6.59
C ILE A 16 2.33 21.85 -7.93
N CYS A 17 1.94 20.57 -7.98
CA CYS A 17 2.20 19.66 -9.12
C CYS A 17 1.00 19.43 -10.05
N SER A 18 0.05 20.37 -10.12
CA SER A 18 -0.95 20.38 -11.21
C SER A 18 -0.40 20.95 -12.53
N SER A 19 0.86 21.43 -12.53
CA SER A 19 1.55 22.03 -13.68
C SER A 19 2.53 21.10 -14.41
N PHE A 20 2.64 19.82 -14.02
CA PHE A 20 3.56 18.86 -14.63
C PHE A 20 2.87 17.92 -15.61
N VAL A 21 3.46 17.76 -16.80
CA VAL A 21 2.99 16.90 -17.92
C VAL A 21 2.70 15.45 -17.51
N PHE A 22 3.28 14.99 -16.39
CA PHE A 22 3.22 13.60 -15.93
C PHE A 22 2.04 13.28 -15.01
N PHE A 23 1.32 14.27 -14.48
CA PHE A 23 0.24 14.03 -13.52
C PHE A 23 -1.14 14.29 -14.12
N LYS A 24 -2.08 13.41 -13.81
CA LYS A 24 -3.49 13.53 -14.17
C LYS A 24 -4.34 13.57 -12.92
N LYS A 25 -5.47 14.27 -13.02
CA LYS A 25 -6.49 14.32 -11.98
C LYS A 25 -7.78 13.72 -12.51
N GLU A 26 -8.29 12.74 -11.80
CA GLU A 26 -9.61 12.13 -12.02
C GLU A 26 -10.40 12.27 -10.72
N GLU A 27 -11.46 13.07 -10.75
CA GLU A 27 -12.27 13.42 -9.59
C GLU A 27 -11.43 13.92 -8.39
N SER A 28 -11.24 13.07 -7.39
CA SER A 28 -10.54 13.32 -6.14
C SER A 28 -9.16 12.67 -6.05
N LEU A 29 -8.79 11.87 -7.07
CA LEU A 29 -7.51 11.20 -7.21
C LEU A 29 -6.61 11.97 -8.18
N VAL A 30 -5.38 12.22 -7.76
CA VAL A 30 -4.31 12.73 -8.61
C VAL A 30 -3.22 11.66 -8.67
N PHE A 31 -2.77 11.31 -9.86
CA PHE A 31 -1.79 10.23 -10.06
C PHE A 31 -0.83 10.54 -11.20
N CYS A 32 0.33 9.90 -11.17
CA CYS A 32 1.33 9.99 -12.23
C CYS A 32 0.94 9.05 -13.38
N SER A 33 0.67 9.61 -14.56
CA SER A 33 0.29 8.83 -15.74
C SER A 33 1.47 8.21 -16.48
N ASP A 34 2.68 8.76 -16.30
CA ASP A 34 3.93 8.27 -16.90
C ASP A 34 5.08 8.28 -15.88
N ILE A 35 5.18 7.18 -15.14
CA ILE A 35 6.19 6.98 -14.09
C ILE A 35 7.58 6.78 -14.70
N ASP A 36 7.70 6.09 -15.84
CA ASP A 36 9.00 5.90 -16.50
C ASP A 36 9.59 7.23 -16.97
N GLY A 37 8.77 8.09 -17.59
CA GLY A 37 9.18 9.43 -17.98
C GLY A 37 9.60 10.28 -16.78
N LEU A 38 8.82 10.24 -15.70
CA LEU A 38 9.14 10.96 -14.46
C LEU A 38 10.46 10.49 -13.85
N LEU A 39 10.72 9.18 -13.84
CA LEU A 39 11.95 8.61 -13.29
C LEU A 39 13.15 8.92 -14.18
N LYS A 40 13.03 8.78 -15.50
CA LYS A 40 14.09 9.12 -16.47
C LYS A 40 14.57 10.57 -16.39
N LEU A 41 13.69 11.51 -16.06
CA LEU A 41 14.06 12.91 -15.87
C LEU A 41 14.97 13.13 -14.66
N ARG A 42 14.93 12.22 -13.69
CA ARG A 42 15.76 12.31 -12.49
C ARG A 42 16.97 11.38 -12.60
N ILE A 43 16.77 10.09 -12.95
CA ILE A 43 17.74 8.99 -12.78
C ILE A 43 17.43 7.84 -13.77
N ALA A 44 18.39 6.96 -14.04
CA ALA A 44 18.11 5.69 -14.72
C ALA A 44 17.07 4.86 -13.92
N HIS A 45 16.03 4.39 -14.60
CA HIS A 45 14.91 3.70 -13.95
C HIS A 45 15.19 2.20 -13.82
N GLU A 46 15.54 1.77 -12.61
CA GLU A 46 15.64 0.35 -12.22
C GLU A 46 14.55 0.04 -11.18
N PRO A 47 13.46 -0.67 -11.53
CA PRO A 47 12.34 -0.92 -10.62
C PRO A 47 12.74 -1.57 -9.29
N ASN A 48 13.76 -2.43 -9.31
CA ASN A 48 14.26 -3.16 -8.13
C ASN A 48 14.88 -2.24 -7.07
N GLU A 49 15.26 -1.01 -7.43
CA GLU A 49 15.79 -0.02 -6.50
C GLU A 49 14.71 0.78 -5.77
N TRP A 50 13.43 0.52 -6.06
CA TRP A 50 12.30 1.26 -5.50
C TRP A 50 11.32 0.36 -4.77
N ARG A 51 10.68 0.94 -3.75
CA ARG A 51 9.60 0.33 -2.97
C ARG A 51 8.37 1.23 -3.02
N LEU A 52 7.20 0.63 -3.13
CA LEU A 52 5.94 1.35 -3.09
C LEU A 52 5.49 1.50 -1.65
N PHE A 53 5.51 2.72 -1.13
CA PHE A 53 4.93 3.05 0.15
C PHE A 53 3.48 3.50 0.00
N ILE A 54 2.57 2.83 0.72
CA ILE A 54 1.16 3.21 0.78
C ILE A 54 0.83 3.68 2.18
N ASP A 55 0.43 4.95 2.29
CA ASP A 55 -0.10 5.55 3.50
C ASP A 55 -1.62 5.74 3.33
N ALA A 56 -2.38 5.10 4.20
CA ALA A 56 -3.82 5.10 4.13
C ALA A 56 -4.43 5.68 5.40
N SER A 57 -5.48 6.47 5.22
CA SER A 57 -6.26 7.02 6.32
C SER A 57 -7.75 6.80 6.06
N LYS A 58 -8.58 7.17 7.04
CA LYS A 58 -10.05 7.14 6.90
C LYS A 58 -10.58 8.07 5.81
N LEU A 59 -9.78 9.01 5.31
CA LEU A 59 -10.21 10.04 4.36
C LEU A 59 -9.25 10.24 3.19
N SER A 60 -8.15 9.50 3.10
CA SER A 60 -7.18 9.68 2.02
C SER A 60 -6.34 8.44 1.80
N LEU A 61 -5.90 8.26 0.55
CA LEU A 61 -4.86 7.31 0.18
C LEU A 61 -3.69 8.06 -0.45
N LYS A 62 -2.47 7.65 -0.11
CA LYS A 62 -1.23 8.19 -0.67
C LYS A 62 -0.34 7.03 -1.10
N ALA A 63 0.22 7.14 -2.30
CA ALA A 63 1.21 6.22 -2.81
C ALA A 63 2.48 7.00 -3.17
N VAL A 64 3.62 6.53 -2.66
CA VAL A 64 4.92 7.18 -2.79
C VAL A 64 5.98 6.14 -3.09
N LEU A 65 6.82 6.38 -4.08
CA LEU A 65 8.00 5.58 -4.33
C LEU A 65 9.14 5.99 -3.41
N LEU A 66 9.73 5.01 -2.74
CA LEU A 66 10.88 5.16 -1.86
C LEU A 66 12.07 4.45 -2.49
N ASN A 67 13.20 5.14 -2.60
CA ASN A 67 14.43 4.52 -3.07
C ASN A 67 15.09 3.68 -1.97
N ASN A 68 15.64 2.54 -2.35
CA ASN A 68 16.38 1.66 -1.47
C ASN A 68 17.62 2.36 -0.91
N GLY A 69 17.80 2.31 0.40
CA GLY A 69 18.89 3.03 1.08
C GLY A 69 18.61 4.53 1.29
N ASN A 70 17.46 5.05 0.84
CA ASN A 70 17.06 6.46 0.96
C ASN A 70 18.10 7.44 0.39
N ALA A 71 18.90 7.02 -0.59
CA ALA A 71 19.89 7.89 -1.24
C ALA A 71 19.21 8.97 -2.10
N LEU A 72 18.01 8.65 -2.60
CA LEU A 72 17.24 9.51 -3.49
C LEU A 72 15.95 10.00 -2.81
N PRO A 73 15.44 11.18 -3.21
CA PRO A 73 14.21 11.70 -2.63
C PRO A 73 13.01 10.82 -2.97
N SER A 74 12.07 10.73 -2.04
CA SER A 74 10.78 10.06 -2.26
C SER A 74 9.97 10.72 -3.37
N ILE A 75 9.31 9.92 -4.20
CA ILE A 75 8.55 10.42 -5.35
C ILE A 75 7.06 10.09 -5.15
N PRO A 76 6.19 11.11 -4.95
CA PRO A 76 4.76 10.86 -4.91
C PRO A 76 4.25 10.41 -6.27
N VAL A 77 3.52 9.29 -6.29
CA VAL A 77 2.94 8.74 -7.53
C VAL A 77 1.43 8.79 -7.55
N ALA A 78 0.76 8.78 -6.39
CA ALA A 78 -0.67 9.02 -6.33
C ALA A 78 -1.11 9.58 -4.98
N HIS A 79 -2.18 10.37 -5.02
CA HIS A 79 -2.85 10.91 -3.85
C HIS A 79 -4.34 11.06 -4.14
N ALA A 80 -5.17 10.43 -3.32
CA ALA A 80 -6.61 10.59 -3.34
C ALA A 80 -7.10 11.22 -2.05
N VAL A 81 -7.87 12.29 -2.20
CA VAL A 81 -8.64 12.89 -1.11
C VAL A 81 -10.03 12.23 -1.11
N TYR A 82 -10.60 11.96 0.04
CA TYR A 82 -11.91 11.30 0.21
C TYR A 82 -11.99 9.83 -0.22
N MET A 83 -10.86 9.16 -0.51
CA MET A 83 -10.82 7.70 -0.64
C MET A 83 -10.44 7.06 0.69
N LYS A 84 -11.29 6.15 1.17
CA LYS A 84 -11.05 5.38 2.40
C LYS A 84 -10.13 4.18 2.14
N GLU A 85 -9.44 3.75 3.17
CA GLU A 85 -8.76 2.45 3.26
C GLU A 85 -9.72 1.25 3.16
N THR A 86 -10.07 0.88 1.94
CA THR A 86 -10.84 -0.35 1.64
C THR A 86 -10.07 -1.18 0.62
N TYR A 87 -10.34 -2.49 0.57
CA TYR A 87 -9.73 -3.37 -0.43
C TYR A 87 -9.94 -2.84 -1.86
N HIS A 88 -11.19 -2.48 -2.20
CA HIS A 88 -11.54 -1.98 -3.53
C HIS A 88 -10.78 -0.71 -3.91
N ASN A 89 -10.68 0.26 -2.99
CA ASN A 89 -9.98 1.52 -3.27
C ASN A 89 -8.47 1.31 -3.38
N LEU A 90 -7.88 0.44 -2.55
CA LEU A 90 -6.47 0.08 -2.65
C LEU A 90 -6.17 -0.66 -3.95
N LYS A 91 -7.06 -1.57 -4.38
CA LYS A 91 -6.97 -2.27 -5.66
C LYS A 91 -6.99 -1.28 -6.83
N GLN A 92 -7.97 -0.37 -6.84
CA GLN A 92 -8.08 0.68 -7.85
C GLN A 92 -6.83 1.58 -7.88
N LEU A 93 -6.30 1.95 -6.72
CA LEU A 93 -5.06 2.72 -6.62
C LEU A 93 -3.88 2.00 -7.29
N LEU A 94 -3.72 0.70 -7.04
CA LEU A 94 -2.65 -0.13 -7.63
C LEU A 94 -2.80 -0.29 -9.15
N GLU A 95 -4.04 -0.43 -9.64
CA GLU A 95 -4.34 -0.51 -11.08
C GLU A 95 -4.00 0.80 -11.80
N ILE A 96 -4.36 1.94 -11.21
CA ILE A 96 -4.13 3.27 -11.79
C ILE A 96 -2.64 3.59 -11.92
N ILE A 97 -1.83 3.24 -10.92
CA ILE A 97 -0.37 3.41 -10.97
C ILE A 97 0.32 2.29 -11.79
N LYS A 98 -0.43 1.36 -12.37
CA LYS A 98 0.06 0.21 -13.15
C LYS A 98 1.08 -0.62 -12.38
N TYR A 99 0.80 -0.91 -11.11
CA TYR A 99 1.71 -1.62 -10.20
C TYR A 99 2.24 -2.95 -10.77
N SER A 100 1.39 -3.71 -11.46
CA SER A 100 1.74 -5.00 -12.07
C SER A 100 2.90 -4.93 -13.06
N LYS A 101 3.13 -3.76 -13.68
CA LYS A 101 4.27 -3.54 -14.58
C LYS A 101 5.61 -3.55 -13.87
N TYR A 102 5.66 -3.05 -12.64
CA TYR A 102 6.91 -2.77 -11.94
C TYR A 102 7.24 -3.80 -10.85
N GLY A 103 6.23 -4.42 -10.25
CA GLY A 103 6.44 -5.44 -9.21
C GLY A 103 7.15 -4.92 -7.96
N TRP A 104 7.05 -3.63 -7.65
CA TRP A 104 7.71 -3.03 -6.49
C TRP A 104 7.32 -3.73 -5.19
N GLN A 105 8.25 -3.85 -4.24
CA GLN A 105 7.85 -4.33 -2.92
C GLN A 105 6.97 -3.28 -2.23
N ILE A 106 5.82 -3.72 -1.70
CA ILE A 106 4.89 -2.85 -0.98
C ILE A 106 5.34 -2.70 0.48
N CYS A 107 5.43 -1.45 0.93
CA CYS A 107 5.60 -1.06 2.31
C CYS A 107 4.35 -0.28 2.75
N ALA A 108 3.68 -0.73 3.80
CA ALA A 108 2.49 -0.06 4.31
C ALA A 108 2.29 -0.43 5.78
N ASP A 109 1.31 0.21 6.42
CA ASP A 109 0.88 -0.21 7.75
C ASP A 109 0.28 -1.64 7.73
N LEU A 110 0.23 -2.26 8.91
CA LEU A 110 -0.25 -3.65 9.04
C LEU A 110 -1.69 -3.82 8.54
N LYS A 111 -2.51 -2.78 8.60
CA LYS A 111 -3.93 -2.82 8.23
C LYS A 111 -4.10 -2.81 6.71
N VAL A 112 -3.37 -1.95 6.01
CA VAL A 112 -3.30 -1.90 4.54
C VAL A 112 -2.74 -3.21 4.00
N VAL A 113 -1.66 -3.74 4.60
CA VAL A 113 -1.12 -5.05 4.20
C VAL A 113 -2.17 -6.15 4.39
N SER A 114 -2.88 -6.17 5.53
CA SER A 114 -3.96 -7.13 5.79
C SER A 114 -5.08 -7.03 4.76
N LEU A 115 -5.51 -5.81 4.41
CA LEU A 115 -6.51 -5.57 3.36
C LEU A 115 -6.04 -6.09 2.00
N LEU A 116 -4.79 -5.79 1.60
CA LEU A 116 -4.23 -6.24 0.32
C LEU A 116 -4.09 -7.77 0.25
N MET A 117 -3.90 -8.43 1.40
CA MET A 117 -3.93 -9.89 1.53
C MET A 117 -5.36 -10.47 1.61
N GLY A 118 -6.38 -9.63 1.42
CA GLY A 118 -7.78 -10.04 1.36
C GLY A 118 -8.43 -10.34 2.70
N LEU A 119 -7.80 -9.95 3.82
CA LEU A 119 -8.35 -10.21 5.14
C LEU A 119 -9.50 -9.26 5.47
N GLN A 120 -10.55 -9.81 6.07
CA GLN A 120 -11.62 -9.02 6.64
C GLN A 120 -11.11 -8.25 7.86
N LEU A 121 -11.44 -6.96 7.93
CA LEU A 121 -11.14 -6.11 9.07
C LEU A 121 -12.16 -6.27 10.20
N GLY A 122 -11.75 -5.93 11.42
CA GLY A 122 -12.61 -5.95 12.61
C GLY A 122 -12.11 -6.92 13.68
N TYR A 123 -13.00 -7.30 14.60
CA TYR A 123 -12.67 -8.22 15.70
C TYR A 123 -12.84 -9.68 15.25
N THR A 124 -11.98 -10.11 14.33
CA THR A 124 -12.06 -11.42 13.70
C THR A 124 -11.12 -12.42 14.36
N LYS A 125 -11.44 -13.73 14.27
CA LYS A 125 -10.71 -14.80 14.96
C LYS A 125 -9.25 -14.90 14.50
N TYR A 126 -9.01 -14.82 13.20
CA TYR A 126 -7.70 -15.02 12.57
C TYR A 126 -7.24 -13.75 11.85
N CYS A 127 -7.04 -12.66 12.62
CA CYS A 127 -6.75 -11.34 12.06
C CYS A 127 -5.33 -11.16 11.51
N CYS A 128 -4.39 -12.05 11.87
CA CYS A 128 -3.00 -11.96 11.42
C CYS A 128 -2.82 -12.55 10.00
N PHE A 129 -2.10 -11.82 9.15
CA PHE A 129 -1.74 -12.29 7.80
C PHE A 129 -0.52 -13.22 7.80
N LEU A 130 0.31 -13.23 8.84
CA LEU A 130 1.50 -14.10 8.92
C LEU A 130 1.20 -15.47 9.55
N CYS A 131 0.28 -15.51 10.52
CA CYS A 131 -0.01 -16.71 11.28
C CYS A 131 -1.49 -16.83 11.64
N LEU A 132 -1.90 -18.02 12.06
CA LEU A 132 -3.24 -18.34 12.50
C LEU A 132 -3.42 -18.02 13.99
N TRP A 133 -3.02 -16.81 14.40
CA TRP A 133 -3.23 -16.31 15.76
C TRP A 133 -4.73 -16.24 16.07
N ASP A 134 -5.15 -16.93 17.13
CA ASP A 134 -6.56 -16.99 17.54
C ASP A 134 -6.87 -15.88 18.56
N SER A 135 -7.47 -14.79 18.07
CA SER A 135 -7.85 -13.64 18.92
C SER A 135 -8.87 -13.99 20.00
N ARG A 136 -9.54 -15.15 19.89
CA ARG A 136 -10.55 -15.60 20.87
C ARG A 136 -9.97 -16.54 21.93
N ALA A 137 -8.75 -17.04 21.74
CA ALA A 137 -8.07 -17.94 22.68
C ALA A 137 -7.42 -17.18 23.85
N ILE A 138 -8.22 -16.44 24.63
CA ILE A 138 -7.76 -15.51 25.68
C ILE A 138 -6.81 -16.20 26.69
N SER A 139 -7.10 -17.44 27.07
CA SER A 139 -6.27 -18.22 28.00
C SER A 139 -4.88 -18.54 27.45
N LEU A 140 -4.67 -18.50 26.13
CA LEU A 140 -3.43 -18.85 25.46
C LEU A 140 -2.61 -17.62 25.02
N HIS A 141 -3.16 -16.40 25.04
CA HIS A 141 -2.54 -15.22 24.43
C HIS A 141 -1.14 -14.88 24.94
N TYR A 142 -0.89 -15.08 26.23
CA TYR A 142 0.41 -14.78 26.85
C TYR A 142 1.25 -16.02 27.15
N ILE A 143 0.72 -17.21 26.85
CA ILE A 143 1.38 -18.50 27.09
C ILE A 143 1.95 -19.04 25.78
N LYS A 144 1.14 -19.00 24.72
CA LYS A 144 1.50 -19.51 23.41
C LYS A 144 2.17 -18.43 22.58
N ARG A 145 3.48 -18.59 22.37
CA ARG A 145 4.29 -17.71 21.52
C ARG A 145 4.16 -18.06 20.05
N ASP A 146 4.22 -19.36 19.72
CA ASP A 146 4.23 -19.83 18.35
C ASP A 146 2.84 -20.26 17.88
N TRP A 147 2.31 -19.54 16.90
CA TRP A 147 1.05 -19.85 16.24
C TRP A 147 1.32 -20.45 14.86
N PRO A 148 0.49 -21.39 14.37
CA PRO A 148 0.71 -22.01 13.07
C PRO A 148 0.84 -20.94 11.98
N GLN A 149 1.82 -21.08 11.10
CA GLN A 149 2.01 -20.15 9.99
C GLN A 149 0.79 -20.21 9.05
N ARG A 150 0.40 -19.06 8.51
CA ARG A 150 -0.66 -18.99 7.51
C ARG A 150 -0.07 -19.43 6.16
N ALA A 151 -0.51 -20.58 5.67
CA ALA A 151 -0.04 -21.15 4.40
C ALA A 151 -0.86 -20.71 3.18
N SER A 152 -2.14 -20.36 3.35
CA SER A 152 -3.06 -20.02 2.27
C SER A 152 -3.90 -18.78 2.58
N PHE A 153 -4.33 -18.11 1.51
CA PHE A 153 -5.27 -16.98 1.53
C PHE A 153 -6.47 -17.30 0.63
N LYS A 154 -7.16 -18.41 0.90
CA LYS A 154 -8.36 -18.80 0.16
C LYS A 154 -9.58 -18.07 0.72
N PRO A 155 -10.36 -17.35 -0.11
CA PRO A 155 -11.59 -16.71 0.34
C PRO A 155 -12.54 -17.70 1.05
N GLY A 156 -13.18 -17.24 2.13
CA GLY A 156 -14.04 -18.06 2.99
C GLY A 156 -13.30 -18.82 4.09
N GLU A 157 -11.98 -18.92 4.03
CA GLU A 157 -11.17 -19.60 5.06
C GLU A 157 -10.47 -18.59 5.96
N MET A 158 -10.44 -18.88 7.27
CA MET A 158 -9.51 -18.26 8.22
C MET A 158 -9.41 -16.73 8.11
N ASN A 159 -10.55 -16.05 8.01
CA ASN A 159 -10.71 -14.59 7.88
C ASN A 159 -10.34 -13.96 6.53
N VAL A 160 -10.22 -14.74 5.47
CA VAL A 160 -10.01 -14.22 4.12
C VAL A 160 -11.36 -13.99 3.46
N GLU A 161 -11.63 -12.77 3.03
CA GLU A 161 -12.87 -12.36 2.37
C GLU A 161 -12.67 -12.20 0.86
N GLN A 162 -11.54 -11.61 0.47
CA GLN A 162 -11.26 -11.25 -0.92
C GLN A 162 -10.11 -12.11 -1.46
N CYS A 163 -10.10 -12.36 -2.76
CA CYS A 163 -8.91 -12.94 -3.40
C CYS A 163 -7.72 -12.01 -3.17
N THR A 164 -6.57 -12.59 -2.85
CA THR A 164 -5.33 -11.82 -2.80
C THR A 164 -5.12 -11.10 -4.13
N PHE A 165 -4.63 -9.86 -4.07
CA PHE A 165 -4.15 -9.22 -5.29
C PHE A 165 -3.05 -10.12 -5.86
N ASP A 166 -3.30 -10.72 -7.02
CA ASP A 166 -2.46 -11.79 -7.55
C ASP A 166 -1.02 -11.29 -7.67
N ARG A 167 -0.10 -11.99 -7.01
CA ARG A 167 1.32 -11.97 -7.37
C ARG A 167 1.56 -12.97 -8.50
N THR A 168 0.74 -12.93 -9.56
CA THR A 168 1.05 -13.61 -10.81
C THR A 168 1.95 -12.71 -11.64
N ALA A 169 3.24 -12.81 -11.34
CA ALA A 169 4.33 -12.71 -12.30
C ALA A 169 5.43 -13.67 -11.83
#